data_AF-A0AA36DNT2-F1
#
_entry.id   AF-A0AA36DNT2-F1
#
_cell.length_a   1.000
_cell.length_b   1.000
_cell.length_c   1.000
_cell.angle_alpha   90.00
_cell.angle_beta   90.00
_cell.angle_gamma   90.00
#
_symmetry.space_group_name_H-M   'P 1'
#
loop_
_entity.id
_entity.type
_entity.pdbx_description
1 polymer ?
#
loop_
_entity_poly.entity_id
_entity_poly.type
_entity_poly.pdbx_seq_one_letter_code
_entity_poly.pdbx_strand_id
1 'polypeptide(L)'
;MIWLTLYFLLFNKLYANETKEKELDPLFEGWYKQDFQKCAQPLTKLEDYGCLSYFWNYELVNMELLHDDPPIIIYRDLIRKTDINAFIANIRDEQRKIKSNLKALHRATELTFEHRAVLGAARTFEKISRYIPFIDFTISDPWQVLVFDEGAHLAPRHEYINVLSEDDKLRYKFGNRFATFTIALQKAMEGGEYLFSSMSRKYIMEAGDAMLWTSMDEFGGKEYKTMHGDCPVRGGEKITATLRLRAKGQFFPMFAAAFGYYDFAMLVRPNVKYLGMTPIDDWWK
;
A
#
# COMPACT_ATOMS: atom_id res chain seq x y z
N MET A 1 -31.07 -33.15 -19.37
CA MET A 1 -31.55 -32.64 -18.05
C MET A 1 -30.65 -32.96 -16.87
N ILE A 2 -29.65 -33.86 -16.96
CA ILE A 2 -28.77 -34.22 -15.82
C ILE A 2 -27.56 -33.28 -15.66
N TRP A 3 -27.14 -32.58 -16.74
CA TRP A 3 -25.98 -31.68 -16.72
C TRP A 3 -26.24 -30.31 -16.07
N LEU A 4 -27.47 -29.79 -16.19
CA LEU A 4 -27.88 -28.51 -15.59
C LEU A 4 -27.97 -28.58 -14.05
N THR A 5 -28.38 -29.74 -13.50
CA THR A 5 -28.47 -29.95 -12.06
C THR A 5 -27.10 -30.12 -11.41
N LEU A 6 -26.13 -30.75 -12.08
CA LEU A 6 -24.75 -30.83 -11.60
C LEU A 6 -24.08 -29.44 -11.54
N TYR A 7 -24.31 -28.60 -12.56
CA TYR A 7 -23.76 -27.24 -12.60
C TYR A 7 -24.34 -26.37 -11.48
N PHE A 8 -25.65 -26.45 -11.23
CA PHE A 8 -26.32 -25.73 -10.14
C PHE A 8 -25.87 -26.20 -8.74
N LEU A 9 -25.63 -27.50 -8.58
CA LEU A 9 -25.11 -28.06 -7.32
C LEU A 9 -23.65 -27.67 -7.09
N LEU A 10 -22.80 -27.65 -8.12
CA LEU A 10 -21.41 -27.16 -8.04
C LEU A 10 -21.35 -25.66 -7.77
N PHE A 11 -22.18 -24.86 -8.44
CA PHE A 11 -22.31 -23.41 -8.18
C PHE A 11 -22.78 -23.14 -6.75
N ASN A 12 -23.80 -23.83 -6.25
CA ASN A 12 -24.27 -23.68 -4.88
C ASN A 12 -23.26 -24.19 -3.85
N LYS A 13 -22.44 -25.20 -4.17
CA LYS A 13 -21.38 -25.65 -3.26
C LYS A 13 -20.19 -24.68 -3.22
N LEU A 14 -19.89 -24.02 -4.34
CA LEU A 14 -18.89 -22.94 -4.42
C LEU A 14 -19.39 -21.68 -3.67
N TYR A 15 -20.62 -21.24 -3.94
CA TYR A 15 -21.24 -20.12 -3.23
C TYR A 15 -21.44 -20.39 -1.72
N ALA A 16 -21.84 -21.61 -1.33
CA ALA A 16 -21.99 -21.97 0.07
C ALA A 16 -20.64 -22.05 0.82
N ASN A 17 -19.54 -22.29 0.12
CA ASN A 17 -18.19 -22.25 0.72
C ASN A 17 -17.70 -20.80 0.89
N GLU A 18 -18.17 -19.86 0.06
CA GLU A 18 -17.89 -18.42 0.20
C GLU A 18 -18.74 -17.73 1.28
N THR A 19 -19.85 -18.34 1.71
CA THR A 19 -20.70 -17.84 2.81
C THR A 19 -20.39 -18.46 4.19
N LYS A 20 -19.18 -18.98 4.41
CA LYS A 20 -18.72 -19.14 5.80
C LYS A 20 -18.50 -17.75 6.37
N GLU A 21 -19.43 -17.29 7.20
CA GLU A 21 -19.34 -16.04 7.95
C GLU A 21 -17.94 -15.94 8.56
N LYS A 22 -17.17 -14.94 8.13
CA LYS A 22 -15.78 -14.79 8.57
C LYS A 22 -15.79 -14.47 10.06
N GLU A 23 -15.28 -15.39 10.86
CA GLU A 23 -15.24 -15.23 12.30
C GLU A 23 -14.13 -14.25 12.68
N LEU A 24 -14.48 -13.20 13.43
CA LEU A 24 -13.52 -12.29 14.03
C LEU A 24 -12.65 -13.04 15.06
N ASP A 25 -11.39 -12.63 15.15
CA ASP A 25 -10.47 -13.15 16.15
C ASP A 25 -10.77 -12.48 17.51
N PRO A 26 -11.06 -13.25 18.58
CA PRO A 26 -11.42 -12.69 19.87
C PRO A 26 -10.22 -12.04 20.60
N LEU A 27 -8.99 -12.33 20.18
CA LEU A 27 -7.75 -11.82 20.80
C LEU A 27 -7.10 -10.72 19.97
N PHE A 28 -7.39 -10.67 18.67
CA PHE A 28 -6.79 -9.71 17.72
C PHE A 28 -7.87 -8.83 17.09
N GLU A 29 -8.01 -7.61 17.63
CA GLU A 29 -9.05 -6.69 17.21
C GLU A 29 -9.01 -6.36 15.71
N GLY A 30 -10.17 -6.46 15.05
CA GLY A 30 -10.35 -6.18 13.63
C GLY A 30 -9.91 -7.31 12.69
N TRP A 31 -9.27 -8.36 13.20
CA TRP A 31 -8.83 -9.49 12.38
C TRP A 31 -9.92 -10.53 12.21
N TYR A 32 -10.01 -11.12 11.02
CA TYR A 32 -10.64 -12.43 10.85
C TYR A 32 -9.62 -13.52 11.19
N LYS A 33 -10.06 -14.58 11.88
CA LYS A 33 -9.17 -15.69 12.31
C LYS A 33 -8.35 -16.27 11.15
N GLN A 34 -8.97 -16.43 10.00
CA GLN A 34 -8.34 -16.98 8.79
C GLN A 34 -7.23 -16.07 8.26
N ASP A 35 -7.38 -14.75 8.38
CA ASP A 35 -6.37 -13.80 7.92
C ASP A 35 -5.21 -13.73 8.92
N PHE A 36 -5.50 -13.80 10.22
CA PHE A 36 -4.46 -13.84 11.25
C PHE A 36 -3.53 -15.06 11.10
N GLN A 37 -4.10 -16.24 10.81
CA GLN A 37 -3.33 -17.46 10.58
C GLN A 37 -2.34 -17.35 9.41
N LYS A 38 -2.61 -16.49 8.42
CA LYS A 38 -1.68 -16.25 7.30
C LYS A 38 -0.39 -15.57 7.76
N CYS A 39 -0.40 -14.84 8.88
CA CYS A 39 0.83 -14.27 9.45
C CYS A 39 1.85 -15.35 9.87
N ALA A 40 1.39 -16.55 10.23
CA ALA A 40 2.27 -17.68 10.59
C ALA A 40 2.79 -18.48 9.38
N GLN A 41 2.26 -18.26 8.18
CA GLN A 41 2.70 -18.98 6.98
C GLN A 41 4.10 -18.50 6.53
N PRO A 42 4.83 -19.27 5.70
CA PRO A 42 6.07 -18.79 5.10
C PRO A 42 5.86 -17.51 4.28
N LEU A 43 6.95 -16.78 4.01
CA LEU A 43 6.91 -15.67 3.06
C LEU A 43 6.53 -16.17 1.67
N THR A 44 5.94 -15.26 0.89
CA THR A 44 5.59 -15.55 -0.50
C THR A 44 6.85 -15.89 -1.28
N LYS A 45 6.86 -17.08 -1.90
CA LYS A 45 7.88 -17.42 -2.88
C LYS A 45 7.65 -16.56 -4.12
N LEU A 46 8.70 -15.86 -4.52
CA LEU A 46 8.70 -15.07 -5.74
C LEU A 46 9.04 -16.01 -6.90
N GLU A 47 8.03 -16.49 -7.61
CA GLU A 47 8.18 -17.32 -8.80
C GLU A 47 7.88 -16.43 -10.02
N ASP A 48 8.85 -16.29 -10.93
CA ASP A 48 8.77 -15.57 -12.22
C ASP A 48 8.65 -14.03 -12.20
N TYR A 49 9.07 -13.38 -11.12
CA TYR A 49 9.01 -11.91 -10.96
C TYR A 49 10.25 -11.17 -11.45
N GLY A 50 10.02 -9.99 -12.05
CA GLY A 50 11.04 -9.20 -12.74
C GLY A 50 11.73 -8.18 -11.84
N CYS A 51 13.07 -8.17 -11.87
CA CYS A 51 13.89 -7.07 -11.34
C CYS A 51 14.17 -6.09 -12.48
N LEU A 52 13.89 -4.81 -12.24
CA LEU A 52 14.12 -3.75 -13.22
C LEU A 52 14.85 -2.59 -12.53
N SER A 53 15.67 -1.88 -13.28
CA SER A 53 16.30 -0.65 -12.81
C SER A 53 16.20 0.42 -13.87
N TYR A 54 16.05 1.67 -13.45
CA TYR A 54 16.12 2.82 -14.33
C TYR A 54 16.99 3.91 -13.72
N PHE A 55 17.55 4.74 -14.59
CA PHE A 55 18.38 5.85 -14.20
C PHE A 55 17.61 7.15 -14.40
N TRP A 56 17.48 7.94 -13.34
CA TRP A 56 16.74 9.19 -13.38
C TRP A 56 17.42 10.24 -12.51
N ASN A 57 17.65 11.45 -13.04
CA ASN A 57 18.30 12.54 -12.31
C ASN A 57 19.61 12.13 -11.60
N TYR A 58 20.46 11.38 -12.32
CA TYR A 58 21.74 10.84 -11.84
C TYR A 58 21.65 9.76 -10.75
N GLU A 59 20.48 9.18 -10.55
CA GLU A 59 20.22 8.23 -9.48
C GLU A 59 19.68 6.93 -10.07
N LEU A 60 20.22 5.81 -9.60
CA LEU A 60 19.76 4.48 -9.97
C LEU A 60 18.59 4.10 -9.07
N VAL A 61 17.44 3.85 -9.67
CA VAL A 61 16.25 3.35 -8.97
C VAL A 61 16.08 1.88 -9.31
N ASN A 62 16.11 1.04 -8.28
CA ASN A 62 15.91 -0.40 -8.40
C ASN A 62 14.48 -0.76 -8.02
N MET A 63 13.85 -1.61 -8.80
CA MET A 63 12.49 -2.08 -8.53
C MET A 63 12.33 -3.59 -8.75
N GLU A 64 11.39 -4.16 -8.02
CA GLU A 64 10.95 -5.54 -8.15
C GLU A 64 9.43 -5.56 -8.33
N LEU A 65 8.96 -6.19 -9.41
CA LEU A 65 7.54 -6.44 -9.65
C LEU A 65 7.14 -7.75 -8.97
N LEU A 66 6.51 -7.70 -7.80
CA LEU A 66 6.18 -8.89 -6.99
C LEU A 66 4.82 -9.51 -7.30
N HIS A 67 3.98 -8.77 -8.03
CA HIS A 67 2.67 -9.20 -8.50
C HIS A 67 2.25 -8.33 -9.67
N ASP A 68 1.58 -8.90 -10.67
CA ASP A 68 1.18 -8.24 -11.92
C ASP A 68 -0.30 -7.81 -11.92
N ASP A 69 -1.21 -8.60 -11.36
CA ASP A 69 -2.66 -8.29 -11.27
C ASP A 69 -3.27 -8.63 -9.89
N PRO A 70 -3.39 -7.66 -8.96
CA PRO A 70 -3.02 -6.25 -9.09
C PRO A 70 -1.52 -6.05 -8.92
N PRO A 71 -0.96 -4.95 -9.44
CA PRO A 71 0.44 -4.67 -9.37
C PRO A 71 0.89 -4.44 -7.92
N ILE A 72 1.96 -5.14 -7.52
CA ILE A 72 2.71 -4.86 -6.28
C ILE A 72 4.17 -4.68 -6.67
N ILE A 73 4.69 -3.48 -6.43
CA ILE A 73 6.04 -3.10 -6.81
C ILE A 73 6.80 -2.68 -5.56
N ILE A 74 8.02 -3.17 -5.38
CA ILE A 74 8.94 -2.65 -4.37
C ILE A 74 10.06 -1.86 -5.05
N TYR A 75 10.30 -0.64 -4.58
CA TYR A 75 11.49 0.14 -4.85
C TYR A 75 12.52 -0.14 -3.75
N ARG A 76 13.68 -0.66 -4.12
CA ARG A 76 14.73 -1.06 -3.18
C ARG A 76 15.69 0.08 -2.89
N ASP A 77 16.05 0.28 -1.62
CA ASP A 77 17.00 1.30 -1.15
C ASP A 77 16.68 2.71 -1.71
N LEU A 78 15.38 3.04 -1.80
CA LEU A 78 14.92 4.28 -2.41
C LEU A 78 15.26 5.49 -1.54
N ILE A 79 15.11 5.36 -0.21
CA ILE A 79 15.33 6.45 0.75
C ILE A 79 16.63 6.22 1.51
N ARG A 80 17.49 7.24 1.52
CA ARG A 80 18.78 7.15 2.22
C ARG A 80 18.57 7.11 3.72
N LYS A 81 19.43 6.34 4.40
CA LYS A 81 19.47 6.26 5.87
C LYS A 81 19.50 7.63 6.57
N THR A 82 20.16 8.65 6.00
CA THR A 82 20.17 10.00 6.57
C THR A 82 18.80 10.67 6.57
N ASP A 83 18.01 10.46 5.52
CA ASP A 83 16.68 11.03 5.37
C ASP A 83 15.67 10.26 6.25
N ILE A 84 15.81 8.93 6.30
CA ILE A 84 15.08 8.05 7.23
C ILE A 84 15.30 8.48 8.68
N ASN A 85 16.56 8.62 9.10
CA ASN A 85 16.88 8.98 10.49
C ASN A 85 16.32 10.35 10.87
N ALA A 86 16.35 11.32 9.95
CA ALA A 86 15.73 12.62 10.17
C ALA A 86 14.21 12.50 10.37
N PHE A 87 13.54 11.66 9.57
CA PHE A 87 12.10 11.46 9.70
C PHE A 87 11.75 10.72 10.99
N ILE A 88 12.48 9.65 11.34
CA ILE A 88 12.32 8.95 12.62
C ILE A 88 12.53 9.92 13.79
N ALA A 89 13.52 10.81 13.75
CA ALA A 89 13.71 11.81 14.80
C ALA A 89 12.45 12.70 14.98
N ASN A 90 11.89 13.21 13.88
CA ASN A 90 10.65 13.99 13.93
C ASN A 90 9.46 13.18 14.46
N ILE A 91 9.35 11.90 14.08
CA ILE A 91 8.34 10.97 14.59
C ILE A 91 8.47 10.81 16.10
N ARG A 92 9.69 10.64 16.62
CA ARG A 92 9.91 10.52 18.08
C ARG A 92 9.57 11.79 18.83
N ASP A 93 9.86 12.95 18.26
CA ASP A 93 9.49 14.23 18.83
C ASP A 93 7.97 14.35 18.97
N GLU A 94 7.23 13.95 17.94
CA GLU A 94 5.75 13.98 17.94
C GLU A 94 5.15 12.94 18.89
N GLN A 95 5.68 11.70 18.91
CA GLN A 95 5.23 10.68 19.86
C GLN A 95 5.37 11.12 21.33
N ARG A 96 6.43 11.88 21.66
CA ARG A 96 6.62 12.40 23.03
C ARG A 96 5.54 13.40 23.44
N LYS A 97 4.93 14.12 22.49
CA LYS A 97 3.81 15.04 22.76
C LYS A 97 2.50 14.30 23.03
N ILE A 98 2.31 13.14 22.41
CA ILE A 98 1.06 12.36 22.48
C ILE A 98 1.01 11.41 23.70
N LYS A 99 2.17 10.97 24.22
CA LYS A 99 2.30 10.03 25.36
C LYS A 99 1.59 10.45 26.67
N SER A 100 0.92 11.60 26.72
CA SER A 100 0.01 11.96 27.82
C SER A 100 -1.32 11.19 27.81
N ASN A 101 -1.68 10.49 26.72
CA ASN A 101 -2.90 9.67 26.63
C ASN A 101 -2.55 8.19 26.44
N LEU A 102 -3.25 7.30 27.17
CA LEU A 102 -3.01 5.86 27.27
C LEU A 102 -2.65 5.18 25.94
N LYS A 103 -1.56 4.38 25.94
CA LYS A 103 -1.26 3.46 24.83
C LYS A 103 -2.36 2.41 24.71
N ALA A 104 -3.06 2.39 23.58
CA ALA A 104 -3.90 1.26 23.22
C ALA A 104 -3.00 0.02 23.07
N LEU A 105 -3.26 -1.02 23.86
CA LEU A 105 -2.50 -2.26 23.83
C LEU A 105 -2.62 -2.91 22.44
N HIS A 106 -1.51 -3.38 21.87
CA HIS A 106 -1.43 -4.09 20.57
C HIS A 106 -1.85 -3.30 19.31
N ARG A 107 -2.09 -1.99 19.40
CA ARG A 107 -2.35 -1.15 18.21
C ARG A 107 -1.11 -0.34 17.82
N ALA A 108 -0.94 -0.13 16.53
CA ALA A 108 0.05 0.82 16.03
C ALA A 108 -0.27 2.23 16.53
N THR A 109 0.76 2.99 16.91
CA THR A 109 0.60 4.43 17.12
C THR A 109 0.53 5.10 15.75
N GLU A 110 -0.57 5.78 15.47
CA GLU A 110 -0.75 6.54 14.22
C GLU A 110 -0.43 8.02 14.43
N LEU A 111 0.35 8.59 13.51
CA LEU A 111 0.66 10.01 13.43
C LEU A 111 0.38 10.50 12.01
N THR A 112 0.07 11.78 11.89
CA THR A 112 -0.14 12.43 10.60
C THR A 112 0.82 13.58 10.43
N PHE A 113 1.49 13.65 9.27
CA PHE A 113 2.34 14.77 8.89
C PHE A 113 1.95 15.30 7.51
N GLU A 114 1.75 16.61 7.38
CA GLU A 114 1.71 17.22 6.05
C GLU A 114 3.02 16.95 5.30
N HIS A 115 2.95 16.89 3.97
CA HIS A 115 4.05 16.42 3.10
C HIS A 115 5.42 16.99 3.45
N ARG A 116 5.46 18.27 3.86
CA ARG A 116 6.67 19.04 4.15
C ARG A 116 6.67 19.71 5.53
N ALA A 117 5.82 19.28 6.46
CA ALA A 117 5.68 19.94 7.77
C ALA A 117 6.96 19.89 8.63
N VAL A 118 7.77 18.84 8.48
CA VAL A 118 9.00 18.62 9.24
C VAL A 118 10.13 18.21 8.32
N LEU A 119 11.37 18.42 8.76
CA LEU A 119 12.57 18.23 7.93
C LEU A 119 12.65 16.84 7.30
N GLY A 120 12.42 15.78 8.07
CA GLY A 120 12.50 14.41 7.58
C GLY A 120 11.38 14.05 6.60
N ALA A 121 10.15 14.50 6.87
CA ALA A 121 9.02 14.33 5.95
C ALA A 121 9.29 15.07 4.62
N ALA A 122 9.74 16.32 4.69
CA ALA A 122 10.06 17.12 3.51
C ALA A 122 11.18 16.48 2.67
N ARG A 123 12.29 16.06 3.29
CA ARG A 123 13.40 15.40 2.58
C ARG A 123 12.96 14.10 1.90
N THR A 124 12.16 13.30 2.59
CA THR A 124 11.61 12.05 2.04
C THR A 124 10.66 12.33 0.88
N PHE A 125 9.75 13.30 1.03
CA PHE A 125 8.78 13.70 0.01
C PHE A 125 9.45 14.26 -1.25
N GLU A 126 10.43 15.15 -1.10
CA GLU A 126 11.20 15.69 -2.23
C GLU A 126 11.96 14.59 -2.97
N LYS A 127 12.51 13.62 -2.23
CA LYS A 127 13.30 12.53 -2.82
C LYS A 127 12.43 11.60 -3.66
N ILE A 128 11.26 11.16 -3.16
CA ILE A 128 10.34 10.33 -3.95
C ILE A 128 9.79 11.07 -5.17
N SER A 129 9.44 12.35 -5.01
CA SER A 129 8.93 13.19 -6.10
C SER A 129 9.97 13.39 -7.19
N ARG A 130 11.25 13.46 -6.82
CA ARG A 130 12.37 13.57 -7.76
C ARG A 130 12.66 12.26 -8.50
N TYR A 131 12.51 11.12 -7.83
CA TYR A 131 12.94 9.81 -8.34
C TYR A 131 11.87 9.09 -9.15
N ILE A 132 10.60 9.33 -8.84
CA ILE A 132 9.47 8.63 -9.43
C ILE A 132 8.61 9.67 -10.17
N PRO A 133 9.03 10.14 -11.36
CA PRO A 133 8.47 11.33 -12.02
C PRO A 133 7.05 11.14 -12.59
N PHE A 134 6.54 9.91 -12.62
CA PHE A 134 5.21 9.57 -13.16
C PHE A 134 4.12 9.57 -12.07
N ILE A 135 4.50 9.65 -10.79
CA ILE A 135 3.56 9.85 -9.67
C ILE A 135 3.66 11.30 -9.24
N ASP A 136 2.53 12.00 -9.20
CA ASP A 136 2.42 13.30 -8.57
C ASP A 136 2.02 13.11 -7.10
N PHE A 137 3.04 12.94 -6.26
CA PHE A 137 2.84 12.77 -4.82
C PHE A 137 2.17 13.97 -4.15
N THR A 138 2.07 15.13 -4.81
CA THR A 138 1.33 16.28 -4.25
C THR A 138 -0.17 16.06 -4.25
N ILE A 139 -0.65 15.13 -5.09
CA ILE A 139 -2.05 14.69 -5.16
C ILE A 139 -2.22 13.41 -4.32
N SER A 140 -1.95 13.54 -3.03
CA SER A 140 -2.10 12.47 -2.06
C SER A 140 -2.66 12.99 -0.75
N ASP A 141 -3.08 12.08 0.13
CA ASP A 141 -3.29 12.41 1.54
C ASP A 141 -1.97 12.83 2.21
N PRO A 142 -2.03 13.50 3.37
CA PRO A 142 -0.87 13.68 4.24
C PRO A 142 -0.22 12.32 4.59
N TRP A 143 1.04 12.36 5.02
CA TRP A 143 1.73 11.16 5.50
C TRP A 143 0.97 10.54 6.67
N GLN A 144 0.54 9.29 6.53
CA GLN A 144 0.20 8.46 7.66
C GLN A 144 1.44 7.71 8.10
N VAL A 145 1.90 7.97 9.32
CA VAL A 145 2.99 7.25 9.94
C VAL A 145 2.43 6.27 10.95
N LEU A 146 2.83 5.01 10.87
CA LEU A 146 2.47 3.98 11.83
C LEU A 146 3.73 3.48 12.53
N VAL A 147 3.69 3.51 13.87
CA VAL A 147 4.74 2.97 14.73
C VAL A 147 4.21 1.74 15.45
N PHE A 148 4.83 0.59 15.18
CA PHE A 148 4.47 -0.70 15.72
C PHE A 148 5.52 -1.13 16.76
N ASP A 149 5.17 -1.01 18.03
CA ASP A 149 5.89 -1.64 19.13
C ASP A 149 5.68 -3.17 19.10
N GLU A 150 6.40 -3.92 19.94
CA GLU A 150 6.20 -5.36 20.09
C GLU A 150 4.74 -5.70 20.42
N GLY A 151 4.19 -6.68 19.71
CA GLY A 151 2.78 -7.08 19.76
C GLY A 151 1.83 -6.18 18.97
N ALA A 152 2.27 -5.02 18.47
CA ALA A 152 1.42 -4.14 17.66
C ALA A 152 1.21 -4.73 16.25
N HIS A 153 0.01 -4.52 15.72
CA HIS A 153 -0.41 -4.97 14.40
C HIS A 153 -1.44 -4.02 13.79
N LEU A 154 -1.82 -4.26 12.54
CA LEU A 154 -2.94 -3.57 11.90
C LEU A 154 -3.74 -4.55 11.05
N ALA A 155 -5.05 -4.63 11.32
CA ALA A 155 -5.92 -5.58 10.65
C ALA A 155 -6.06 -5.30 9.14
N PRO A 156 -6.35 -6.33 8.33
CA PRO A 156 -6.55 -6.17 6.90
C PRO A 156 -7.67 -5.19 6.55
N ARG A 157 -7.41 -4.31 5.58
CA ARG A 157 -8.30 -3.26 5.12
C ARG A 157 -8.05 -2.92 3.65
N HIS A 158 -8.94 -2.13 3.07
CA HIS A 158 -8.72 -1.47 1.79
C HIS A 158 -8.34 -0.01 1.99
N GLU A 159 -7.59 0.55 1.05
CA GLU A 159 -7.21 1.97 1.08
C GLU A 159 -8.19 2.85 0.30
N TYR A 160 -8.97 2.30 -0.63
CA TYR A 160 -10.05 3.03 -1.31
C TYR A 160 -11.12 3.49 -0.30
N ILE A 161 -11.75 4.63 -0.59
CA ILE A 161 -12.84 5.18 0.22
C ILE A 161 -14.16 4.63 -0.31
N ASN A 162 -14.99 4.09 0.57
CA ASN A 162 -16.33 3.65 0.20
C ASN A 162 -17.22 4.87 -0.05
N VAL A 163 -17.83 4.97 -1.23
CA VAL A 163 -18.66 6.12 -1.66
C VAL A 163 -19.85 6.37 -0.74
N LEU A 164 -20.32 5.34 -0.03
CA LEU A 164 -21.44 5.40 0.91
C LEU A 164 -21.05 5.86 2.32
N SER A 165 -19.74 5.96 2.62
CA SER A 165 -19.23 6.40 3.91
C SER A 165 -18.44 7.71 3.73
N GLU A 166 -18.99 8.79 4.28
CA GLU A 166 -18.29 10.02 4.68
C GLU A 166 -18.01 11.15 3.68
N ASP A 167 -17.98 12.33 4.31
CA ASP A 167 -17.80 13.70 3.80
C ASP A 167 -16.30 13.99 3.55
N ASP A 168 -15.62 13.14 2.77
CA ASP A 168 -14.20 13.36 2.44
C ASP A 168 -14.03 14.52 1.45
N LYS A 169 -13.68 15.69 1.97
CA LYS A 169 -13.36 16.90 1.18
C LYS A 169 -12.24 16.68 0.17
N LEU A 170 -11.25 15.85 0.49
CA LEU A 170 -10.16 15.54 -0.44
C LEU A 170 -10.66 14.68 -1.59
N ARG A 171 -11.62 13.77 -1.35
CA ARG A 171 -12.27 13.00 -2.43
C ARG A 171 -12.97 13.91 -3.44
N TYR A 172 -13.71 14.92 -2.98
CA TYR A 172 -14.34 15.88 -3.89
C TYR A 172 -13.31 16.70 -4.68
N LYS A 173 -12.16 17.00 -4.08
CA LYS A 173 -11.11 17.80 -4.72
C LYS A 173 -10.22 17.00 -5.67
N PHE A 174 -9.86 15.76 -5.30
CA PHE A 174 -8.80 14.96 -5.89
C PHE A 174 -9.22 13.54 -6.30
N GLY A 175 -10.48 13.18 -6.14
CA GLY A 175 -10.98 11.83 -6.42
C GLY A 175 -10.64 10.82 -5.31
N ASN A 176 -11.02 9.57 -5.55
CA ASN A 176 -10.72 8.49 -4.61
C ASN A 176 -9.24 8.11 -4.64
N ARG A 177 -8.79 7.33 -3.66
CA ARG A 177 -7.42 6.82 -3.59
C ARG A 177 -7.24 5.72 -4.62
N PHE A 178 -6.31 5.90 -5.57
CA PHE A 178 -6.09 4.97 -6.68
C PHE A 178 -4.94 4.01 -6.40
N ALA A 179 -3.99 4.41 -5.57
CA ALA A 179 -2.82 3.63 -5.21
C ALA A 179 -2.31 4.03 -3.83
N THR A 180 -1.51 3.16 -3.24
CA THR A 180 -0.87 3.39 -1.94
C THR A 180 0.63 3.21 -2.08
N PHE A 181 1.37 4.18 -1.55
CA PHE A 181 2.82 4.20 -1.56
C PHE A 181 3.32 4.24 -0.12
N THR A 182 3.89 3.14 0.37
CA THR A 182 4.39 3.03 1.75
C THR A 182 5.90 2.86 1.77
N ILE A 183 6.56 3.55 2.70
CA ILE A 183 8.01 3.49 2.91
C ILE A 183 8.26 2.76 4.24
N ALA A 184 9.17 1.79 4.23
CA ALA A 184 9.71 1.24 5.46
C ALA A 184 10.78 2.18 6.01
N LEU A 185 10.45 2.94 7.06
CA LEU A 185 11.42 3.75 7.78
C LEU A 185 12.25 2.88 8.73
N GLN A 186 11.62 1.87 9.32
CA GLN A 186 12.28 0.89 10.16
C GLN A 186 11.61 -0.47 10.00
N LYS A 187 12.43 -1.51 9.83
CA LYS A 187 11.98 -2.90 9.80
C LYS A 187 12.03 -3.48 11.21
N ALA A 188 11.01 -4.25 11.58
CA ALA A 188 11.04 -5.05 12.81
C ALA A 188 12.16 -6.10 12.76
N MET A 189 12.67 -6.46 13.93
CA MET A 189 13.64 -7.56 14.03
C MET A 189 12.97 -8.91 13.73
N GLU A 190 11.73 -9.08 14.19
CA GLU A 190 10.92 -10.27 13.91
C GLU A 190 9.44 -9.90 13.73
N GLY A 191 8.76 -10.54 12.78
CA GLY A 191 7.37 -10.28 12.45
C GLY A 191 7.18 -8.97 11.66
N GLY A 192 6.00 -8.36 11.76
CA GLY A 192 5.73 -7.08 11.10
C GLY A 192 5.60 -7.16 9.58
N GLU A 193 5.36 -8.34 9.00
CA GLU A 193 5.21 -8.50 7.55
C GLU A 193 3.98 -7.75 7.01
N TYR A 194 4.08 -7.24 5.78
CA TYR A 194 2.92 -6.71 5.05
C TYR A 194 2.12 -7.89 4.50
N LEU A 195 0.92 -8.11 5.02
CA LEU A 195 0.03 -9.19 4.60
C LEU A 195 -1.01 -8.67 3.61
N PHE A 196 -1.00 -9.19 2.40
CA PHE A 196 -2.08 -9.04 1.43
C PHE A 196 -3.00 -10.25 1.55
N SER A 197 -4.02 -10.13 2.40
CA SER A 197 -4.77 -11.27 2.90
C SER A 197 -5.63 -11.93 1.83
N SER A 198 -6.25 -11.15 0.92
CA SER A 198 -7.05 -11.70 -0.19
C SER A 198 -6.20 -12.56 -1.14
N MET A 199 -4.94 -12.19 -1.36
CA MET A 199 -4.00 -12.94 -2.20
C MET A 199 -3.23 -14.01 -1.44
N SER A 200 -3.36 -14.07 -0.10
CA SER A 200 -2.54 -14.91 0.78
C SER A 200 -1.04 -14.70 0.53
N ARG A 201 -0.62 -13.45 0.37
CA ARG A 201 0.77 -13.06 0.12
C ARG A 201 1.33 -12.22 1.26
N LYS A 202 2.62 -12.40 1.55
CA LYS A 202 3.35 -11.65 2.57
C LYS A 202 4.66 -11.13 2.02
N TYR A 203 4.92 -9.87 2.33
CA TYR A 203 6.13 -9.18 1.90
C TYR A 203 6.84 -8.51 3.08
N ILE A 204 8.16 -8.40 2.95
CA ILE A 204 9.02 -7.68 3.89
C ILE A 204 9.76 -6.61 3.11
N MET A 205 9.91 -5.45 3.75
CA MET A 205 10.71 -4.34 3.26
C MET A 205 11.84 -4.07 4.24
N GLU A 206 13.03 -3.80 3.72
CA GLU A 206 14.14 -3.28 4.50
C GLU A 206 13.96 -1.77 4.72
N ALA A 207 14.66 -1.22 5.71
CA ALA A 207 14.64 0.24 5.92
C ALA A 207 15.18 0.96 4.68
N GLY A 208 14.37 1.87 4.11
CA GLY A 208 14.67 2.59 2.88
C GLY A 208 13.96 2.06 1.64
N ASP A 209 13.38 0.86 1.72
CA ASP A 209 12.51 0.35 0.68
C ASP A 209 11.15 1.08 0.69
N ALA A 210 10.50 1.12 -0.47
CA ALA A 210 9.13 1.56 -0.62
C ALA A 210 8.31 0.56 -1.43
N MET A 211 7.02 0.41 -1.14
CA MET A 211 6.10 -0.44 -1.87
C MET A 211 4.94 0.37 -2.41
N LEU A 212 4.59 0.08 -3.67
CA LEU A 212 3.46 0.66 -4.39
C LEU A 212 2.50 -0.45 -4.80
N TRP A 213 1.22 -0.28 -4.49
CA TRP A 213 0.14 -1.13 -5.02
C TRP A 213 -1.10 -0.31 -5.34
N THR A 214 -1.99 -0.86 -6.15
CA THR A 214 -3.21 -0.19 -6.59
C THR A 214 -4.38 -0.46 -5.66
N SER A 215 -5.21 0.55 -5.50
CA SER A 215 -6.50 0.49 -4.79
C SER A 215 -7.68 0.53 -5.76
N MET A 216 -7.39 0.66 -7.05
CA MET A 216 -8.35 0.57 -8.15
C MET A 216 -7.91 -0.48 -9.17
N ASP A 217 -8.91 -1.12 -9.78
CA ASP A 217 -8.73 -2.06 -10.89
C ASP A 217 -8.49 -1.30 -12.22
N GLU A 218 -8.22 -2.02 -13.30
CA GLU A 218 -7.96 -1.51 -14.66
C GLU A 218 -9.09 -0.64 -15.24
N PHE A 219 -10.29 -0.74 -14.69
CA PHE A 219 -11.47 0.05 -15.07
C PHE A 219 -11.72 1.23 -14.13
N GLY A 220 -10.85 1.46 -13.14
CA GLY A 220 -11.03 2.49 -12.12
C GLY A 220 -12.04 2.12 -11.03
N GLY A 221 -12.49 0.87 -10.99
CA GLY A 221 -13.30 0.29 -9.94
C GLY A 221 -12.51 0.01 -8.67
N LYS A 222 -13.09 -0.75 -7.74
CA LYS A 222 -12.44 -1.08 -6.45
C LYS A 222 -11.57 -2.31 -6.60
N GLU A 223 -10.29 -2.20 -6.23
CA GLU A 223 -9.41 -3.37 -6.18
C GLU A 223 -9.59 -4.14 -4.86
N TYR A 224 -10.26 -5.28 -4.92
CA TYR A 224 -10.55 -6.12 -3.74
C TYR A 224 -9.41 -7.08 -3.37
N LYS A 225 -8.51 -7.40 -4.30
CA LYS A 225 -7.39 -8.31 -4.07
C LYS A 225 -6.30 -7.64 -3.23
N THR A 226 -6.20 -6.30 -3.19
CA THR A 226 -5.23 -5.57 -2.36
C THR A 226 -5.67 -5.30 -0.91
N MET A 227 -6.65 -6.07 -0.39
CA MET A 227 -6.92 -6.07 1.05
C MET A 227 -5.64 -6.44 1.82
N HIS A 228 -5.17 -5.54 2.67
CA HIS A 228 -3.86 -5.67 3.28
C HIS A 228 -3.82 -5.15 4.72
N GLY A 229 -2.91 -5.71 5.50
CA GLY A 229 -2.65 -5.35 6.89
C GLY A 229 -1.19 -5.59 7.27
N ASP A 230 -0.88 -5.39 8.53
CA ASP A 230 0.45 -5.53 9.10
C ASP A 230 0.42 -6.62 10.16
N CYS A 231 1.14 -7.71 9.92
CA CYS A 231 1.26 -8.80 10.88
C CYS A 231 1.88 -8.32 12.20
N PRO A 232 1.62 -9.02 13.32
CA PRO A 232 2.18 -8.64 14.61
C PRO A 232 3.70 -8.55 14.58
N VAL A 233 4.23 -7.45 15.12
CA VAL A 233 5.66 -7.34 15.45
C VAL A 233 5.95 -8.27 16.62
N ARG A 234 6.86 -9.21 16.44
CA ARG A 234 7.29 -10.17 17.49
C ARG A 234 8.59 -9.76 18.17
N GLY A 235 9.39 -8.92 17.52
CA GLY A 235 10.61 -8.40 18.10
C GLY A 235 11.06 -7.10 17.46
N GLY A 236 11.57 -6.19 18.29
CA GLY A 236 11.99 -4.86 17.88
C GLY A 236 10.80 -3.95 17.59
N GLU A 237 10.92 -3.12 16.56
CA GLU A 237 9.89 -2.13 16.22
C GLU A 237 9.88 -1.88 14.70
N LYS A 238 8.67 -1.74 14.14
CA LYS A 238 8.45 -1.36 12.75
C LYS A 238 7.92 0.06 12.67
N ILE A 239 8.43 0.85 11.72
CA ILE A 239 7.93 2.19 11.43
C ILE A 239 7.68 2.30 9.94
N THR A 240 6.47 2.72 9.56
CA THR A 240 6.09 2.95 8.17
C THR A 240 5.62 4.38 7.97
N ALA A 241 5.80 4.90 6.75
CA ALA A 241 5.24 6.18 6.32
C ALA A 241 4.54 5.99 4.98
N THR A 242 3.25 6.25 4.94
CA THR A 242 2.37 5.93 3.82
C THR A 242 1.73 7.19 3.24
N LEU A 243 1.77 7.30 1.91
CA LEU A 243 0.96 8.22 1.13
C LEU A 243 -0.12 7.44 0.39
N ARG A 244 -1.34 7.93 0.50
CA ARG A 244 -2.48 7.40 -0.26
C ARG A 244 -2.72 8.34 -1.44
N LEU A 245 -2.35 7.87 -2.63
CA LEU A 245 -2.34 8.66 -3.85
C LEU A 245 -3.76 8.80 -4.39
N ARG A 246 -4.16 10.02 -4.77
CA ARG A 246 -5.51 10.37 -5.23
C ARG A 246 -5.56 10.41 -6.76
N ALA A 247 -6.70 10.04 -7.35
CA ALA A 247 -6.78 9.77 -8.79
C ALA A 247 -6.65 11.01 -9.70
N LYS A 248 -6.96 12.22 -9.20
CA LYS A 248 -7.05 13.41 -10.04
C LYS A 248 -5.72 13.76 -10.69
N GLY A 249 -5.74 13.88 -12.02
CA GLY A 249 -4.56 14.28 -12.78
C GLY A 249 -3.43 13.24 -12.79
N GLN A 250 -3.68 12.03 -12.30
CA GLN A 250 -2.68 10.97 -12.19
C GLN A 250 -2.80 9.94 -13.31
N PHE A 251 -1.69 9.70 -14.02
CA PHE A 251 -1.68 8.80 -15.16
C PHE A 251 -1.62 7.45 -14.57
N PHE A 252 -2.76 6.78 -14.62
CA PHE A 252 -2.75 5.39 -14.30
C PHE A 252 -2.00 4.72 -15.45
N PRO A 253 -0.86 4.04 -15.19
CA PRO A 253 -0.20 3.21 -16.20
C PRO A 253 -1.11 2.08 -16.75
N MET A 254 -2.37 1.99 -16.31
CA MET A 254 -3.43 1.09 -16.78
C MET A 254 -4.03 1.47 -18.13
N PHE A 255 -4.01 2.75 -18.55
CA PHE A 255 -4.84 3.18 -19.67
C PHE A 255 -4.24 2.95 -21.06
N ALA A 256 -2.99 2.49 -21.15
CA ALA A 256 -2.28 2.34 -22.42
C ALA A 256 -2.44 0.97 -23.08
N ALA A 257 -3.54 0.26 -22.87
CA ALA A 257 -3.99 -0.76 -23.80
C ALA A 257 -5.48 -0.99 -23.64
N ALA A 258 -6.22 -1.01 -24.74
CA ALA A 258 -7.63 -1.37 -24.84
C ALA A 258 -7.94 -2.84 -24.45
N PHE A 259 -7.15 -3.43 -23.54
CA PHE A 259 -7.11 -4.86 -23.21
C PHE A 259 -6.96 -5.17 -21.70
N GLY A 260 -6.94 -4.16 -20.81
CA GLY A 260 -7.00 -4.39 -19.35
C GLY A 260 -5.70 -4.87 -18.69
N TYR A 261 -4.53 -4.39 -19.15
CA TYR A 261 -3.23 -4.73 -18.55
C TYR A 261 -2.49 -3.49 -18.04
N TYR A 262 -1.71 -3.66 -16.97
CA TYR A 262 -0.83 -2.62 -16.42
C TYR A 262 0.44 -2.44 -17.29
N ASP A 263 0.68 -1.23 -17.81
CA ASP A 263 1.92 -0.91 -18.53
C ASP A 263 3.05 -0.58 -17.55
N PHE A 264 3.72 -1.63 -17.07
CA PHE A 264 4.89 -1.52 -16.22
C PHE A 264 6.08 -0.84 -16.91
N ALA A 265 6.13 -0.82 -18.25
CA ALA A 265 7.22 -0.20 -18.97
C ALA A 265 7.26 1.32 -18.74
N MET A 266 6.12 1.95 -18.47
CA MET A 266 6.06 3.37 -18.12
C MET A 266 6.69 3.71 -16.77
N LEU A 267 6.76 2.75 -15.85
CA LEU A 267 7.43 2.93 -14.55
C LEU A 267 8.96 2.91 -14.67
N VAL A 268 9.49 2.22 -15.69
CA VAL A 268 10.94 2.00 -15.89
C VAL A 268 11.53 2.74 -17.08
N ARG A 269 10.72 3.13 -18.04
CA ARG A 269 11.10 3.89 -19.24
C ARG A 269 10.15 5.07 -19.37
N PRO A 270 10.29 6.10 -18.52
CA PRO A 270 9.38 7.22 -18.52
C PRO A 270 9.43 7.92 -19.87
N ASN A 271 8.30 7.90 -20.58
CA ASN A 271 8.15 8.70 -21.79
C ASN A 271 7.92 10.15 -21.35
N VAL A 272 8.87 11.03 -21.67
CA VAL A 272 8.88 12.45 -21.29
C VAL A 272 7.65 13.22 -21.75
N LYS A 273 6.90 12.72 -22.75
CA LYS A 273 5.62 13.28 -23.17
C LYS A 273 4.55 13.20 -22.08
N TYR A 274 4.66 12.22 -21.18
CA TYR A 274 3.72 11.99 -20.08
C TYR A 274 4.29 12.48 -18.74
N LEU A 275 5.41 13.22 -18.76
CA LEU A 275 6.02 13.75 -17.54
C LEU A 275 5.11 14.80 -16.93
N GLY A 276 4.60 14.55 -15.71
CA GLY A 276 3.59 15.41 -15.09
C GLY A 276 2.27 15.51 -15.87
N MET A 277 2.05 14.63 -16.85
CA MET A 277 0.88 14.61 -17.71
C MET A 277 0.17 13.26 -17.64
N THR A 278 -1.13 13.38 -17.51
CA THR A 278 -2.09 12.30 -17.64
C THR A 278 -3.10 12.74 -18.68
N PRO A 279 -3.28 12.04 -19.82
CA PRO A 279 -4.42 12.32 -20.68
C PRO A 279 -5.69 12.16 -19.86
N ILE A 280 -6.39 13.27 -19.69
CA ILE A 280 -7.71 13.34 -19.10
C ILE A 280 -8.66 12.81 -20.17
N ASP A 281 -9.13 11.58 -20.01
CA ASP A 281 -10.46 11.29 -20.52
C ASP A 281 -11.44 11.52 -19.37
N ASP A 282 -12.37 12.44 -19.64
CA ASP A 282 -13.34 13.07 -18.74
C ASP A 282 -14.46 12.11 -18.24
N TRP A 283 -14.14 10.84 -17.95
CA TRP A 283 -15.12 9.81 -17.56
C TRP A 283 -15.61 9.91 -16.10
N TRP A 284 -15.06 10.82 -15.30
CA TRP A 284 -15.36 10.95 -13.87
C TRP A 284 -16.28 12.15 -13.53
N LYS A 285 -17.09 12.61 -14.48
CA LYS A 285 -18.25 13.46 -14.21
C LYS A 285 -19.51 12.62 -14.02
#